data_AF-A0A251WLD1-F1
#
_entry.id   AF-A0A251WLD1-F1
#
_cell.length_a   1.000
_cell.length_b   1.000
_cell.length_c   1.000
_cell.angle_alpha   90.00
_cell.angle_beta   90.00
_cell.angle_gamma   90.00
#
_symmetry.space_group_name_H-M   'P 1'
#
loop_
_entity.id
_entity.type
_entity.pdbx_description
1 polymer ?
#
loop_
_entity_poly.entity_id
_entity_poly.type
_entity_poly.pdbx_seq_one_letter_code
_entity_poly.pdbx_strand_id
1 'polypeptide(L)' 'MSSPIITSVIDEMNHLPDELQQQVLRFVMTLRQQHLQTSSNAWDVLESLTGTVEAPADWSAEHDRYLYAPAKY' A
#
# COMPACT_ATOMS: atom_id res chain seq x y z
N MET A 1 -25.56 2.08 0.85
CA MET A 1 -26.33 3.33 0.80
C MET A 1 -25.41 4.41 0.26
N SER A 2 -25.78 5.10 -0.82
CA SER A 2 -24.96 6.18 -1.38
C SER A 2 -24.93 7.38 -0.42
N SER A 3 -23.76 7.99 -0.25
CA SER A 3 -23.63 9.20 0.58
C SER A 3 -24.49 10.32 -0.02
N PRO A 4 -25.33 11.02 0.77
CA PRO A 4 -26.20 12.09 0.27
C PRO A 4 -25.42 13.22 -0.41
N ILE A 5 -24.17 13.43 0.01
CA ILE A 5 -23.26 14.42 -0.58
C ILE A 5 -22.87 14.03 -2.00
N ILE A 6 -22.60 12.74 -2.25
CA ILE A 6 -22.20 12.26 -3.59
C ILE A 6 -23.35 12.45 -4.58
N THR A 7 -24.59 12.17 -4.16
CA THR A 7 -25.77 12.35 -5.00
C THR A 7 -25.98 13.81 -5.39
N SER A 8 -25.82 14.75 -4.44
CA SER A 8 -25.94 16.19 -4.70
C SER A 8 -24.89 16.68 -5.70
N VAL A 9 -23.64 16.24 -5.54
CA VAL A 9 -22.55 16.66 -6.44
C VAL A 9 -22.75 16.15 -7.87
N ILE A 10 -23.23 14.91 -8.02
CA ILE A 10 -23.53 14.34 -9.34
C ILE A 10 -24.68 15.10 -10.00
N ASP A 11 -25.73 15.44 -9.24
CA ASP A 11 -26.86 16.20 -9.76
C ASP A 11 -26.42 17.59 -10.27
N GLU A 12 -25.65 18.33 -9.47
CA GLU A 12 -25.10 19.63 -9.91
C GLU A 12 -24.20 19.50 -11.14
N MET A 13 -23.35 18.48 -11.22
CA MET A 13 -22.50 18.24 -12.38
C MET A 13 -23.30 18.03 -13.67
N ASN A 14 -24.43 17.33 -13.62
CA ASN A 14 -25.25 17.04 -14.80
C ASN A 14 -25.85 18.29 -15.45
N HIS A 15 -25.94 19.40 -14.72
CA HIS A 15 -26.46 20.68 -15.22
C HIS A 15 -25.40 21.53 -15.93
N LEU A 16 -24.12 21.14 -15.86
CA LEU A 16 -23.02 21.86 -16.49
C LEU A 16 -22.90 21.49 -17.99
N PRO A 17 -22.39 22.40 -18.84
CA PRO A 17 -21.95 22.06 -20.18
C PRO A 17 -20.89 20.96 -20.19
N ASP A 18 -20.89 20.11 -21.23
CA ASP A 18 -20.00 18.93 -21.33
C ASP A 18 -18.52 19.26 -21.08
N GLU A 19 -18.02 20.38 -21.61
CA GLU A 19 -16.62 20.78 -21.41
C GLU A 19 -16.26 20.97 -19.93
N LEU A 20 -17.17 21.58 -19.16
CA LEU A 20 -16.99 21.81 -17.73
C LEU A 20 -17.15 20.51 -16.94
N GLN A 21 -18.08 19.64 -17.34
CA GLN A 21 -18.19 18.30 -16.74
C GLN A 21 -16.87 17.52 -16.89
N GLN A 22 -16.27 17.54 -18.09
CA GLN A 22 -15.00 16.88 -18.35
C GLN A 22 -13.85 17.50 -17.54
N GLN A 23 -13.87 18.82 -17.33
CA GLN A 23 -12.85 19.50 -16.51
C GLN A 23 -12.95 19.11 -15.03
N VAL A 24 -14.17 19.06 -14.48
CA VAL A 24 -14.43 18.61 -13.10
C VAL A 24 -14.02 17.15 -12.92
N LEU A 25 -14.37 16.27 -13.87
CA LEU A 25 -13.97 14.86 -13.83
C LEU A 25 -12.44 14.71 -13.81
N ARG A 26 -11.72 15.43 -14.68
CA ARG A 26 -10.25 15.43 -14.68
C ARG A 26 -9.69 15.89 -13.34
N PHE A 27 -10.22 16.97 -12.78
CA PHE A 27 -9.80 17.51 -11.49
C PHE A 27 -10.00 16.50 -10.36
N VAL A 28 -11.18 15.88 -10.25
CA VAL A 28 -11.48 14.86 -9.25
C VAL A 28 -10.54 13.66 -9.38
N MET A 29 -10.24 13.22 -10.61
CA MET A 29 -9.29 12.12 -10.84
C MET A 29 -7.86 12.50 -10.42
N THR A 30 -7.42 13.73 -10.70
CA THR A 30 -6.12 14.23 -10.26
C THR A 30 -6.03 14.26 -8.72
N LEU A 31 -7.05 14.79 -8.04
CA LEU A 31 -7.09 14.81 -6.57
C LEU A 31 -7.05 13.40 -5.98
N ARG A 32 -7.83 12.47 -6.55
CA ARG A 32 -7.83 11.07 -6.13
C ARG A 32 -6.44 10.46 -6.26
N GLN A 33 -5.77 10.68 -7.39
CA GLN A 33 -4.43 10.18 -7.61
C GLN A 33 -3.45 10.75 -6.58
N GLN A 34 -3.48 12.06 -6.31
CA GLN A 34 -2.63 12.70 -5.30
C GLN A 34 -2.86 12.14 -3.89
N HIS A 35 -4.11 11.90 -3.50
CA HIS A 35 -4.43 11.30 -2.20
C HIS A 35 -3.97 9.85 -2.08
N LEU A 36 -4.08 9.05 -3.14
CA LEU A 36 -3.57 7.67 -3.16
C LEU A 36 -2.03 7.60 -3.07
N GLN A 37 -1.32 8.63 -3.53
CA GLN A 37 0.14 8.72 -3.33
C GLN A 37 0.52 9.16 -1.91
N THR A 38 -0.42 9.70 -1.13
CA THR A 38 -0.17 10.19 0.23
C THR A 38 -0.56 9.16 1.29
N SER A 39 -1.42 8.19 0.96
CA SER A 39 -1.73 7.09 1.86
C SER A 39 -0.57 6.10 1.91
N SER A 40 0.29 6.25 2.91
CA SER A 40 1.21 5.19 3.35
C SER A 40 0.42 3.89 3.45
N ASN A 41 0.80 2.91 2.63
CA ASN A 41 0.10 1.64 2.61
C ASN A 41 0.51 0.82 3.86
N ALA A 42 -0.23 -0.27 4.15
CA ALA A 42 0.05 -1.07 5.34
C ALA A 42 1.49 -1.60 5.42
N TRP A 43 2.13 -1.85 4.26
CA TRP A 43 3.51 -2.29 4.19
C TRP A 43 4.51 -1.17 4.51
N ASP A 44 4.26 0.06 4.07
CA ASP A 44 5.10 1.21 4.42
C ASP A 44 5.07 1.46 5.95
N VAL A 45 3.90 1.27 6.58
CA VAL A 45 3.75 1.36 8.04
C VAL A 45 4.52 0.24 8.72
N LEU A 46 4.38 -1.00 8.25
CA LEU A 46 5.12 -2.14 8.79
C LEU A 46 6.63 -1.93 8.66
N GLU A 47 7.12 -1.50 7.50
CA GLU A 47 8.52 -1.17 7.25
C GLU A 47 9.03 -0.09 8.21
N SER A 48 8.25 0.96 8.46
CA SER A 48 8.62 2.01 9.41
C SER A 48 8.69 1.53 10.87
N LEU A 49 7.92 0.49 11.22
CA LEU A 49 7.86 -0.08 12.57
C LEU A 49 8.87 -1.21 12.75
N THR A 50 9.22 -1.91 11.67
CA THR A 50 10.22 -2.97 11.67
C THR A 50 11.58 -2.34 11.39
N GLY A 51 12.31 -1.98 12.45
CA GLY A 51 13.72 -1.64 12.30
C GLY A 51 14.50 -2.78 11.63
N THR A 52 15.63 -2.46 10.99
CA THR A 52 16.52 -3.47 10.42
C THR A 52 17.18 -4.26 11.55
N VAL A 53 16.69 -5.47 11.83
CA VAL A 53 17.50 -6.46 12.56
C VAL A 53 18.55 -6.94 11.58
N GLU A 54 19.83 -6.63 11.85
CA GLU A 54 20.92 -7.27 11.12
C GLU A 54 20.74 -8.78 11.21
N ALA A 55 20.82 -9.45 10.07
CA ALA A 55 20.80 -10.90 10.03
C ALA A 55 21.84 -11.40 11.04
N PRO A 56 21.46 -12.26 12.00
CA PRO A 56 22.42 -12.85 12.91
C PRO A 56 23.52 -13.53 12.11
N ALA A 57 24.74 -13.56 12.66
CA ALA A 57 25.85 -14.30 12.07
C ALA A 57 25.37 -15.67 11.57
N ASP A 58 25.79 -15.99 10.35
CA ASP A 58 25.27 -17.06 9.49
C ASP A 58 24.73 -18.25 10.29
N TRP A 59 23.39 -18.42 10.28
CA TRP A 59 22.73 -19.58 10.90
C TRP A 59 23.27 -20.91 10.35
N SER A 60 23.95 -20.86 9.19
CA SER A 60 24.60 -22.00 8.60
C SER A 60 25.86 -22.49 9.29
N ALA A 61 26.47 -21.70 10.17
CA ALA A 61 27.70 -22.07 10.87
C ALA A 61 27.54 -23.30 11.80
N GLU A 62 26.31 -23.58 12.27
CA GLU A 62 26.01 -24.71 13.16
C GLU A 62 25.54 -25.97 12.39
N HIS A 63 25.38 -25.93 11.06
CA HIS A 63 24.87 -27.08 10.31
C HIS A 63 25.80 -28.30 10.32
N ASP A 64 27.11 -28.09 10.47
CA ASP A 64 28.11 -29.17 10.57
C ASP A 64 27.85 -30.09 11.79
N ARG A 65 27.17 -29.58 12.82
CA ARG A 65 26.84 -30.31 14.06
C ARG A 65 25.85 -31.46 13.84
N TYR A 66 25.02 -31.40 12.81
CA TYR A 66 23.89 -32.32 12.61
C TYR A 66 24.09 -33.35 11.49
N LEU A 67 25.15 -33.25 10.70
CA LEU A 67 25.33 -34.07 9.50
C LEU A 67 26.03 -35.42 9.72
N TYR A 68 26.75 -35.62 10.83
CA TYR A 68 27.40 -36.90 11.10
C TYR A 68 27.29 -37.30 12.56
N ALA A 69 26.41 -38.26 12.86
CA ALA A 69 26.56 -39.06 14.07
C ALA A 69 27.88 -39.85 13.95
N PRO A 70 28.73 -39.92 14.98
CA PRO A 70 29.89 -40.81 14.94
C PRO A 70 29.38 -42.24 14.78
N ALA A 71 29.83 -42.91 13.72
CA ALA A 71 29.62 -44.34 13.53
C ALA A 71 30.08 -45.04 14.81
N LYS A 72 29.14 -45.66 15.52
CA LYS A 72 29.45 -46.46 16.71
C LYS A 72 30.12 -47.74 16.21
N TYR A 73 31.41 -47.87 16.53
CA TYR A 73 32.19 -49.11 16.40
C TYR A 73 31.69 -50.16 17.40
#